data_AF-A0AAJ6MRH4-F1
#
_entry.id   AF-A0AAJ6MRH4-F1
#
_cell.length_a   1.000
_cell.length_b   1.000
_cell.length_c   1.000
_cell.angle_alpha   90.00
_cell.angle_beta   90.00
_cell.angle_gamma   90.00
#
_symmetry.space_group_name_H-M   'P 1'
#
loop_
_entity.id
_entity.type
_entity.pdbx_description
1 polymer ?
#
loop_
_entity_poly.entity_id
_entity_poly.type
_entity_poly.pdbx_seq_one_letter_code
_entity_poly.pdbx_strand_id
1 'polypeptide(L)'
;MNIEDLFQRWKDTLNRRYGEGFPADFVDKAHENLKVAFASFVDSKCADAHFQVELRSVNPNKSAQRLGEMLLYERLTHAGYHPEPSLAGRGPDFLLHQDGRRICLEVITPSIGDDVDITNLFKSHDPLNPSAEAATELRQRTLLRMTAAVGEKLKKYEGYLTDNVVTPEDILVIVVNDALLCPDSFFYGVSHNADTGVGGQSLAEHAVHGFGHSIWEPTADGANHVLKSTFRDLVDNRPEPRRDGSGRGPVPVNLFGSPVDAMAAGFARRASIISAVLQVTLREDYGVLMSLREKAETEERLIEGLLNPGILVPNPRANKSLDLHSQRRLMKVVDAPALTAKELWGLTNRHLKMLLGESYAEQPFPGLY
;
A
#
# COMPACT_ATOMS: atom_id res chain seq x y z
N MET A 1 -14.67 24.10 -1.02
CA MET A 1 -13.71 24.03 -2.13
C MET A 1 -14.48 23.59 -3.36
N ASN A 2 -14.39 24.31 -4.48
CA ASN A 2 -14.98 23.86 -5.74
C ASN A 2 -14.10 22.73 -6.36
N ILE A 3 -14.41 22.26 -7.56
CA ILE A 3 -13.64 21.17 -8.18
C ILE A 3 -12.34 21.70 -8.80
N GLU A 4 -12.34 22.94 -9.28
CA GLU A 4 -11.19 23.62 -9.86
C GLU A 4 -10.08 23.82 -8.82
N ASP A 5 -10.44 24.23 -7.61
CA ASP A 5 -9.58 24.37 -6.44
C ASP A 5 -8.95 23.01 -6.05
N LEU A 6 -9.70 21.90 -6.18
CA LEU A 6 -9.18 20.55 -5.93
C LEU A 6 -8.09 20.19 -6.94
N PHE A 7 -8.38 20.41 -8.23
CA PHE A 7 -7.41 20.13 -9.30
C PHE A 7 -6.17 21.01 -9.15
N GLN A 8 -6.35 22.29 -8.81
CA GLN A 8 -5.22 23.17 -8.52
C GLN A 8 -4.40 22.65 -7.34
N ARG A 9 -5.03 22.17 -6.26
CA ARG A 9 -4.32 21.56 -5.12
C ARG A 9 -3.49 20.34 -5.52
N TRP A 10 -3.99 19.49 -6.43
CA TRP A 10 -3.22 18.37 -6.97
C TRP A 10 -2.02 18.87 -7.78
N LYS A 11 -2.23 19.87 -8.65
CA LYS A 11 -1.16 20.48 -9.45
C LYS A 11 -0.09 21.13 -8.58
N ASP A 12 -0.48 21.87 -7.54
CA ASP A 12 0.43 22.50 -6.59
C ASP A 12 1.27 21.46 -5.84
N THR A 13 0.64 20.33 -5.48
CA THR A 13 1.31 19.20 -4.83
C THR A 13 2.35 18.57 -5.76
N LEU A 14 2.00 18.35 -7.02
CA LEU A 14 2.92 17.82 -8.04
C LEU A 14 4.05 18.81 -8.34
N ASN A 15 3.77 20.10 -8.48
CA ASN A 15 4.78 21.14 -8.67
C ASN A 15 5.76 21.22 -7.51
N ARG A 16 5.28 21.08 -6.27
CA ARG A 16 6.15 21.11 -5.10
C ARG A 16 7.12 19.91 -5.06
N ARG A 17 6.73 18.75 -5.62
CA ARG A 17 7.54 17.53 -5.63
C ARG A 17 8.41 17.38 -6.88
N TYR A 18 7.91 17.83 -8.04
CA TYR A 18 8.51 17.59 -9.36
C TYR A 18 8.65 18.86 -10.22
N GLY A 19 8.32 20.05 -9.71
CA GLY A 19 8.38 21.28 -10.51
C GLY A 19 9.81 21.79 -10.76
N GLU A 20 10.75 21.46 -9.87
CA GLU A 20 12.17 21.74 -10.07
C GLU A 20 12.90 20.47 -10.51
N GLY A 21 13.77 20.60 -11.51
CA GLY A 21 14.60 19.49 -12.00
C GLY A 21 13.93 18.55 -13.01
N PHE A 22 12.62 18.70 -13.27
CA PHE A 22 11.91 17.97 -14.33
C PHE A 22 11.42 18.90 -15.45
N PRO A 23 11.18 18.37 -16.66
CA PRO A 23 10.54 19.11 -17.74
C PRO A 23 9.18 19.70 -17.34
N ALA A 24 8.84 20.89 -17.84
CA ALA A 24 7.60 21.57 -17.47
C ALA A 24 6.32 20.78 -17.81
N ASP A 25 6.35 20.00 -18.90
CA ASP A 25 5.26 19.14 -19.35
C ASP A 25 5.08 17.89 -18.46
N PHE A 26 6.06 17.55 -17.61
CA PHE A 26 6.01 16.40 -16.72
C PHE A 26 4.87 16.51 -15.70
N VAL A 27 4.79 17.65 -15.01
CA VAL A 27 3.72 17.92 -14.03
C VAL A 27 2.37 18.05 -14.73
N ASP A 28 2.33 18.73 -15.88
CA ASP A 28 1.09 18.90 -16.64
C ASP A 28 0.51 17.56 -17.08
N LYS A 29 1.34 16.63 -17.59
CA LYS A 29 0.91 15.29 -17.98
C LYS A 29 0.41 14.48 -16.78
N ALA A 30 1.14 14.50 -15.67
CA ALA A 30 0.71 13.81 -14.44
C ALA A 30 -0.62 14.35 -13.90
N HIS A 31 -0.82 15.66 -13.96
CA HIS A 31 -2.06 16.31 -13.54
C HIS A 31 -3.24 15.95 -14.46
N GLU A 32 -3.04 15.92 -15.78
CA GLU A 32 -4.08 15.49 -16.71
C GLU A 32 -4.46 14.01 -16.50
N ASN A 33 -3.50 13.13 -16.20
CA ASN A 33 -3.80 11.74 -15.85
C ASN A 33 -4.73 11.63 -14.62
N LEU A 34 -4.51 12.44 -13.58
CA LEU A 34 -5.39 12.47 -12.41
C LEU A 34 -6.80 12.95 -12.76
N LYS A 35 -6.94 13.93 -13.67
CA LYS A 35 -8.24 14.41 -14.15
C LYS A 35 -8.97 13.36 -14.97
N VAL A 36 -8.26 12.61 -15.81
CA VAL A 36 -8.82 11.47 -16.56
C VAL A 36 -9.29 10.37 -15.60
N ALA A 37 -8.47 10.01 -14.60
CA ALA A 37 -8.86 9.04 -13.58
C ALA A 37 -10.10 9.50 -12.79
N PHE A 38 -10.17 10.79 -12.44
CA PHE A 38 -11.35 11.40 -11.80
C PHE A 38 -12.60 11.26 -12.67
N ALA A 39 -12.53 11.65 -13.94
CA ALA A 39 -13.67 11.55 -14.85
C ALA A 39 -14.15 10.10 -14.99
N SER A 40 -13.21 9.18 -15.22
CA SER A 40 -13.52 7.74 -15.32
C SER A 40 -14.18 7.19 -14.06
N PHE A 41 -13.71 7.58 -12.88
CA PHE A 41 -14.28 7.11 -11.62
C PHE A 41 -15.68 7.70 -11.36
N VAL A 42 -15.90 8.97 -11.66
CA VAL A 42 -17.24 9.58 -11.54
C VAL A 42 -18.24 8.89 -12.45
N ASP A 43 -17.81 8.48 -13.64
CA ASP A 43 -18.66 7.77 -14.61
C ASP A 43 -18.86 6.27 -14.27
N SER A 44 -18.04 5.71 -13.35
CA SER A 44 -17.95 4.27 -13.08
C SER A 44 -19.10 3.64 -12.28
N LYS A 45 -20.10 4.40 -11.83
CA LYS A 45 -21.09 3.99 -10.81
C LYS A 45 -20.49 3.58 -9.44
N CYS A 46 -19.16 3.45 -9.30
CA CYS A 46 -18.48 3.21 -8.04
C CYS A 46 -18.32 4.47 -7.19
N ALA A 47 -18.42 5.67 -7.78
CA ALA A 47 -18.46 6.91 -7.03
C ALA A 47 -19.81 7.06 -6.30
N ASP A 48 -19.78 6.96 -4.96
CA ASP A 48 -20.97 7.17 -4.13
C ASP A 48 -21.44 8.65 -4.14
N ALA A 49 -22.65 8.90 -3.63
CA ALA A 49 -23.25 10.24 -3.64
C ALA A 49 -22.45 11.30 -2.84
N HIS A 50 -21.60 10.86 -1.90
CA HIS A 50 -20.77 11.70 -1.05
C HIS A 50 -19.35 11.86 -1.58
N PHE A 51 -18.92 11.02 -2.53
CA PHE A 51 -17.56 10.97 -3.07
C PHE A 51 -16.99 12.36 -3.39
N GLN A 52 -17.65 13.12 -4.27
CA GLN A 52 -17.14 14.43 -4.69
C GLN A 52 -17.12 15.43 -3.52
N VAL A 53 -18.09 15.36 -2.60
CA VAL A 53 -18.14 16.25 -1.43
C VAL A 53 -16.97 15.96 -0.49
N GLU A 54 -16.67 14.69 -0.26
CA GLU A 54 -15.59 14.27 0.63
C GLU A 54 -14.19 14.43 0.02
N LEU A 55 -14.06 14.22 -1.30
CA LEU A 55 -12.83 14.49 -2.03
C LEU A 55 -12.44 15.98 -1.98
N ARG A 56 -13.44 16.87 -2.01
CA ARG A 56 -13.26 18.33 -1.88
C ARG A 56 -13.17 18.79 -0.42
N SER A 57 -13.12 17.87 0.55
CA SER A 57 -13.02 18.23 1.95
C SER A 57 -11.71 18.94 2.26
N VAL A 58 -11.79 19.92 3.16
CA VAL A 58 -10.61 20.53 3.79
C VAL A 58 -9.93 19.56 4.76
N ASN A 59 -10.64 18.50 5.19
CA ASN A 59 -10.04 17.44 6.00
C ASN A 59 -9.19 16.54 5.09
N PRO A 60 -7.84 16.53 5.25
CA PRO A 60 -6.95 15.75 4.39
C PRO A 60 -7.23 14.26 4.46
N ASN A 61 -7.71 13.74 5.59
CA ASN A 61 -7.99 12.31 5.75
C ASN A 61 -9.16 11.87 4.87
N LYS A 62 -10.25 12.66 4.86
CA LYS A 62 -11.41 12.39 4.00
C LYS A 62 -11.04 12.50 2.52
N SER A 63 -10.29 13.54 2.18
CA SER A 63 -9.83 13.75 0.81
C SER A 63 -8.90 12.63 0.34
N ALA A 64 -7.94 12.20 1.16
CA ALA A 64 -6.99 11.16 0.81
C ALA A 64 -7.65 9.78 0.72
N GLN A 65 -8.63 9.48 1.58
CA GLN A 65 -9.44 8.26 1.47
C GLN A 65 -10.13 8.18 0.10
N ARG A 66 -10.82 9.25 -0.32
CA ARG A 66 -11.53 9.28 -1.61
C ARG A 66 -10.56 9.29 -2.80
N LEU A 67 -9.43 9.98 -2.69
CA LEU A 67 -8.37 9.90 -3.70
C LEU A 67 -7.87 8.45 -3.83
N GLY A 68 -7.64 7.75 -2.71
CA GLY A 68 -7.23 6.36 -2.69
C GLY A 68 -8.22 5.41 -3.38
N GLU A 69 -9.53 5.58 -3.15
CA GLU A 69 -10.58 4.81 -3.83
C GLU A 69 -10.56 5.02 -5.35
N MET A 70 -10.50 6.28 -5.79
CA MET A 70 -10.43 6.66 -7.20
C MET A 70 -9.21 6.06 -7.90
N LEU A 71 -8.03 6.17 -7.28
CA LEU A 71 -6.78 5.66 -7.85
C LEU A 71 -6.73 4.13 -7.81
N LEU A 72 -7.31 3.48 -6.81
CA LEU A 72 -7.44 2.03 -6.80
C LEU A 72 -8.33 1.55 -7.94
N TYR A 73 -9.45 2.23 -8.20
CA TYR A 73 -10.33 1.92 -9.31
C TYR A 73 -9.60 1.99 -10.67
N GLU A 74 -8.85 3.07 -10.91
CA GLU A 74 -8.03 3.20 -12.12
C GLU A 74 -7.08 2.00 -12.24
N ARG A 75 -6.41 1.66 -11.15
CA ARG A 75 -5.41 0.60 -11.10
C ARG A 75 -6.00 -0.79 -11.34
N LEU A 76 -7.17 -1.05 -10.77
CA LEU A 76 -7.93 -2.28 -11.00
C LEU A 76 -8.36 -2.39 -12.46
N THR A 77 -8.87 -1.29 -13.03
CA THR A 77 -9.31 -1.23 -14.43
C THR A 77 -8.15 -1.48 -15.39
N HIS A 78 -7.00 -0.84 -15.14
CA HIS A 78 -5.76 -1.07 -15.90
C HIS A 78 -5.28 -2.52 -15.78
N ALA A 79 -5.40 -3.15 -14.60
CA ALA A 79 -5.10 -4.57 -14.40
C ALA A 79 -6.11 -5.53 -15.08
N GLY A 80 -7.11 -5.01 -15.79
CA GLY A 80 -8.11 -5.78 -16.54
C GLY A 80 -9.26 -6.29 -15.68
N TYR A 81 -9.49 -5.69 -14.51
CA TYR A 81 -10.70 -5.90 -13.73
C TYR A 81 -11.81 -4.94 -14.14
N HIS A 82 -13.05 -5.30 -13.80
CA HIS A 82 -14.21 -4.43 -13.93
C HIS A 82 -14.85 -4.28 -12.54
N PRO A 83 -14.39 -3.29 -11.75
CA PRO A 83 -14.91 -3.09 -10.41
C PRO A 83 -16.38 -2.68 -10.46
N GLU A 84 -17.20 -3.31 -9.62
CA GLU A 84 -18.60 -3.00 -9.46
C GLU A 84 -18.88 -2.38 -8.09
N PRO A 85 -19.84 -1.45 -7.97
CA PRO A 85 -20.27 -0.94 -6.67
C PRO A 85 -21.05 -2.00 -5.89
N SER A 86 -21.07 -1.84 -4.57
CA SER A 86 -22.04 -2.56 -3.74
C SER A 86 -23.49 -2.13 -4.04
N LEU A 87 -24.41 -3.09 -3.96
CA LEU A 87 -25.85 -2.85 -4.15
C LEU A 87 -26.34 -1.74 -3.22
N ALA A 88 -26.94 -0.69 -3.82
CA ALA A 88 -27.44 0.49 -3.11
C ALA A 88 -26.41 1.20 -2.19
N GLY A 89 -25.11 1.07 -2.49
CA GLY A 89 -24.04 1.67 -1.70
C GLY A 89 -23.85 1.05 -0.31
N ARG A 90 -24.47 -0.11 -0.03
CA ARG A 90 -24.34 -0.84 1.22
C ARG A 90 -23.44 -2.05 1.00
N GLY A 91 -22.18 -1.97 1.43
CA GLY A 91 -21.24 -3.10 1.35
C GLY A 91 -19.77 -2.68 1.14
N PRO A 92 -18.94 -3.61 0.64
CA PRO A 92 -17.56 -3.36 0.24
C PRO A 92 -17.40 -2.18 -0.72
N ASP A 93 -16.23 -1.56 -0.68
CA ASP A 93 -15.92 -0.39 -1.52
C ASP A 93 -15.87 -0.80 -3.01
N PHE A 94 -15.36 -1.99 -3.31
CA PHE A 94 -15.44 -2.61 -4.64
C PHE A 94 -15.80 -4.09 -4.60
N LEU A 95 -16.53 -4.54 -5.62
CA LEU A 95 -16.77 -5.94 -5.91
C LEU A 95 -16.08 -6.32 -7.22
N LEU A 96 -15.31 -7.40 -7.22
CA LEU A 96 -14.72 -7.99 -8.41
C LEU A 96 -15.29 -9.39 -8.64
N HIS A 97 -15.49 -9.76 -9.90
CA HIS A 97 -15.83 -11.11 -10.30
C HIS A 97 -14.64 -11.76 -10.99
N GLN A 98 -14.16 -12.87 -10.44
CA GLN A 98 -13.04 -13.63 -11.01
C GLN A 98 -13.32 -15.13 -10.89
N ASP A 99 -13.31 -15.84 -12.02
CA ASP A 99 -13.43 -17.30 -12.07
C ASP A 99 -14.65 -17.85 -11.29
N GLY A 100 -15.78 -17.13 -11.38
CA GLY A 100 -17.02 -17.48 -10.68
C GLY A 100 -17.04 -17.14 -9.18
N ARG A 101 -15.98 -16.50 -8.65
CA ARG A 101 -15.90 -16.03 -7.27
C ARG A 101 -16.07 -14.52 -7.19
N ARG A 102 -16.66 -14.07 -6.09
CA ARG A 102 -16.80 -12.66 -5.75
C ARG A 102 -15.70 -12.27 -4.76
N ILE A 103 -14.92 -11.26 -5.14
CA ILE A 103 -13.85 -10.68 -4.32
C ILE A 103 -14.32 -9.30 -3.86
N CYS A 104 -14.48 -9.14 -2.55
CA CYS A 104 -14.82 -7.91 -1.88
C CYS A 104 -13.53 -7.16 -1.53
N LEU A 105 -13.38 -5.92 -2.00
CA LEU A 105 -12.30 -5.03 -1.61
C LEU A 105 -12.81 -3.98 -0.62
N GLU A 106 -12.13 -3.88 0.51
CA GLU A 106 -12.34 -2.82 1.51
C GLU A 106 -11.10 -1.95 1.59
N VAL A 107 -11.22 -0.69 1.15
CA VAL A 107 -10.13 0.26 1.04
C VAL A 107 -10.06 1.13 2.28
N ILE A 108 -8.88 1.23 2.88
CA ILE A 108 -8.63 2.13 4.01
C ILE A 108 -7.35 2.92 3.82
N THR A 109 -7.43 4.22 4.03
CA THR A 109 -6.29 5.14 4.06
C THR A 109 -6.05 5.55 5.52
N PRO A 110 -5.29 4.76 6.31
CA PRO A 110 -5.02 5.09 7.71
C PRO A 110 -4.43 6.49 7.84
N SER A 111 -5.11 7.35 8.61
CA SER A 111 -4.57 8.66 8.95
C SER A 111 -3.59 8.60 10.11
N ILE A 112 -2.72 9.60 10.20
CA ILE A 112 -1.92 9.87 11.41
C ILE A 112 -2.79 10.15 12.65
N GLY A 113 -4.08 10.46 12.45
CA GLY A 113 -5.04 10.69 13.52
C GLY A 113 -4.69 11.92 14.36
N ASP A 114 -4.66 11.74 15.67
CA ASP A 114 -4.23 12.72 16.67
C ASP A 114 -2.73 12.61 17.00
N ASP A 115 -1.97 11.80 16.25
CA ASP A 115 -0.53 11.61 16.42
C ASP A 115 0.24 12.72 15.69
N VAL A 116 0.37 13.87 16.36
CA VAL A 116 1.12 15.01 15.80
C VAL A 116 2.60 14.69 15.62
N ASP A 117 3.12 13.73 16.40
CA ASP A 117 4.53 13.37 16.40
C ASP A 117 4.94 12.59 15.16
N ILE A 118 4.04 11.81 14.54
CA ILE A 118 4.34 11.13 13.26
C ILE A 118 4.80 12.13 12.19
N THR A 119 4.18 13.31 12.12
CA THR A 119 4.58 14.33 11.12
C THR A 119 5.98 14.86 11.40
N ASN A 120 6.33 15.03 12.66
CA ASN A 120 7.67 15.46 13.07
C ASN A 120 8.70 14.35 12.84
N LEU A 121 8.33 13.09 13.07
CA LEU A 121 9.15 11.91 12.82
C LEU A 121 9.44 11.71 11.33
N PHE A 122 8.49 11.99 10.44
CA PHE A 122 8.76 12.02 9.00
C PHE A 122 9.78 13.11 8.63
N LYS A 123 9.69 14.30 9.25
CA LYS A 123 10.64 15.39 9.00
C LYS A 123 12.04 15.11 9.57
N SER A 124 12.12 14.38 10.68
CA SER A 124 13.39 13.99 11.30
C SER A 124 14.03 12.78 10.63
N HIS A 125 13.32 12.11 9.71
CA HIS A 125 13.86 11.07 8.85
C HIS A 125 14.69 11.69 7.72
N ASP A 126 15.77 12.38 8.10
CA ASP A 126 16.75 12.94 7.18
C ASP A 126 17.75 11.85 6.74
N PRO A 127 17.79 11.46 5.45
CA PRO A 127 18.76 10.48 4.97
C PRO A 127 20.21 10.91 5.19
N LEU A 128 20.49 12.21 5.28
CA LEU A 128 21.82 12.75 5.54
C LEU A 128 22.17 12.73 7.04
N ASN A 129 21.17 12.68 7.92
CA ASN A 129 21.33 12.68 9.38
C ASN A 129 20.39 11.65 10.04
N PRO A 130 20.60 10.33 9.81
CA PRO A 130 19.67 9.30 10.26
C PRO A 130 19.67 9.15 11.78
N SER A 131 18.47 9.09 12.38
CA SER A 131 18.28 8.73 13.80
C SER A 131 17.61 7.37 13.93
N ALA A 132 18.33 6.40 14.51
CA ALA A 132 17.81 5.04 14.72
C ALA A 132 16.62 5.01 15.69
N GLU A 133 16.62 5.89 16.69
CA GLU A 133 15.55 6.03 17.68
C GLU A 133 14.27 6.57 17.03
N ALA A 134 14.38 7.68 16.29
CA ALA A 134 13.25 8.26 15.56
C ALA A 134 12.69 7.29 14.51
N ALA A 135 13.56 6.57 13.80
CA ALA A 135 13.16 5.54 12.84
C ALA A 135 12.39 4.39 13.51
N THR A 136 12.83 3.94 14.69
CA THR A 136 12.16 2.86 15.44
C THR A 136 10.79 3.32 15.93
N GLU A 137 10.71 4.53 16.47
CA GLU A 137 9.45 5.11 16.93
C GLU A 137 8.46 5.31 15.78
N LEU A 138 8.91 5.86 14.65
CA LEU A 138 8.09 6.04 13.45
C LEU A 138 7.51 4.70 12.96
N ARG A 139 8.34 3.64 12.89
CA ARG A 139 7.88 2.31 12.50
C ARG A 139 6.84 1.75 13.46
N GLN A 140 7.04 1.89 14.77
CA GLN A 140 6.07 1.41 15.76
C GLN A 140 4.73 2.16 15.65
N ARG A 141 4.77 3.49 15.57
CA ARG A 141 3.55 4.30 15.40
C ARG A 141 2.82 3.96 14.09
N THR A 142 3.55 3.79 13.00
CA THR A 142 3.00 3.39 11.69
C THR A 142 2.39 1.99 11.72
N LEU A 143 3.05 1.02 12.38
CA LEU A 143 2.53 -0.33 12.59
C LEU A 143 1.19 -0.33 13.35
N LEU A 144 1.07 0.48 14.41
CA LEU A 144 -0.16 0.60 15.18
C LEU A 144 -1.31 1.17 14.32
N ARG A 145 -1.02 2.12 13.42
CA ARG A 145 -2.01 2.67 12.47
C ARG A 145 -2.45 1.64 11.43
N MET A 146 -1.52 0.89 10.87
CA MET A 146 -1.78 -0.19 9.93
C MET A 146 -2.67 -1.27 10.58
N THR A 147 -2.30 -1.72 11.79
CA THR A 147 -3.04 -2.75 12.53
C THR A 147 -4.44 -2.29 12.91
N ALA A 148 -4.60 -1.04 13.36
CA ALA A 148 -5.90 -0.46 13.68
C ALA A 148 -6.80 -0.37 12.44
N ALA A 149 -6.25 0.00 11.28
CA ALA A 149 -7.00 0.08 10.03
C ALA A 149 -7.51 -1.29 9.56
N VAL A 150 -6.66 -2.33 9.61
CA VAL A 150 -7.08 -3.70 9.32
C VAL A 150 -8.19 -4.15 10.29
N GLY A 151 -8.04 -3.86 11.59
CA GLY A 151 -9.05 -4.18 12.60
C GLY A 151 -10.39 -3.45 12.41
N GLU A 152 -10.37 -2.19 11.95
CA GLU A 152 -11.56 -1.41 11.64
C GLU A 152 -12.33 -2.02 10.47
N LYS A 153 -11.63 -2.36 9.38
CA LYS A 153 -12.25 -2.97 8.19
C LYS A 153 -12.76 -4.39 8.46
N LEU A 154 -12.04 -5.16 9.28
CA LEU A 154 -12.55 -6.45 9.78
C LEU A 154 -13.90 -6.28 10.49
N LYS A 155 -13.99 -5.35 11.45
CA LYS A 155 -15.22 -5.09 12.20
C LYS A 155 -16.36 -4.63 11.28
N LYS A 156 -16.07 -3.78 10.30
CA LYS A 156 -17.04 -3.33 9.29
C LYS A 156 -17.59 -4.52 8.49
N TYR A 157 -16.70 -5.40 8.03
CA TYR A 157 -17.08 -6.57 7.23
C TYR A 157 -17.86 -7.62 8.03
N GLU A 158 -17.53 -7.83 9.31
CA GLU A 158 -18.36 -8.64 10.22
C GLU A 158 -19.80 -8.11 10.33
N GLY A 159 -19.96 -6.78 10.32
CA GLY A 159 -21.28 -6.13 10.22
C GLY A 159 -22.01 -6.50 8.94
N TYR A 160 -21.33 -6.48 7.80
CA TYR A 160 -21.93 -6.87 6.52
C TYR A 160 -22.33 -8.34 6.44
N LEU A 161 -21.55 -9.23 7.04
CA LEU A 161 -21.91 -10.65 7.16
C LEU A 161 -23.17 -10.82 8.01
N THR A 162 -23.25 -10.09 9.13
CA THR A 162 -24.44 -10.10 10.01
C THR A 162 -25.68 -9.57 9.29
N ASP A 163 -25.50 -8.54 8.47
CA ASP A 163 -26.56 -7.89 7.70
C ASP A 163 -26.93 -8.63 6.40
N ASN A 164 -26.27 -9.73 6.07
CA ASN A 164 -26.41 -10.48 4.80
C ASN A 164 -26.15 -9.64 3.54
N VAL A 165 -25.30 -8.60 3.66
CA VAL A 165 -24.84 -7.79 2.53
C VAL A 165 -23.78 -8.55 1.72
N VAL A 166 -22.94 -9.29 2.43
CA VAL A 166 -21.94 -10.23 1.88
C VAL A 166 -22.21 -11.62 2.42
N THR A 167 -21.68 -12.64 1.75
CA THR A 167 -21.82 -14.05 2.12
C THR A 167 -20.51 -14.59 2.67
N PRO A 168 -20.53 -15.67 3.48
CA PRO A 168 -19.32 -16.34 3.93
C PRO A 168 -18.45 -16.94 2.82
N GLU A 169 -18.98 -17.05 1.59
CA GLU A 169 -18.25 -17.55 0.42
C GLU A 169 -17.46 -16.47 -0.32
N ASP A 170 -17.72 -15.19 -0.01
CA ASP A 170 -16.99 -14.08 -0.62
C ASP A 170 -15.57 -13.98 -0.08
N ILE A 171 -14.64 -13.66 -0.97
CA ILE A 171 -13.24 -13.41 -0.64
C ILE A 171 -13.11 -11.97 -0.15
N LEU A 172 -12.55 -11.75 1.04
CA LEU A 172 -12.28 -10.39 1.55
C LEU A 172 -10.81 -10.04 1.36
N VAL A 173 -10.54 -8.96 0.63
CA VAL A 173 -9.22 -8.31 0.59
C VAL A 173 -9.34 -6.92 1.20
N ILE A 174 -8.54 -6.66 2.24
CA ILE A 174 -8.41 -5.32 2.79
C ILE A 174 -7.29 -4.62 2.05
N VAL A 175 -7.61 -3.53 1.35
CA VAL A 175 -6.63 -2.71 0.64
C VAL A 175 -6.24 -1.55 1.54
N VAL A 176 -5.00 -1.53 2.01
CA VAL A 176 -4.48 -0.44 2.82
C VAL A 176 -3.68 0.52 1.95
N ASN A 177 -4.22 1.72 1.78
CA ASN A 177 -3.54 2.85 1.17
C ASN A 177 -2.67 3.57 2.21
N ASP A 178 -1.36 3.37 2.16
CA ASP A 178 -0.42 3.94 3.12
C ASP A 178 0.01 5.40 2.82
N ALA A 179 -0.67 6.08 1.89
CA ALA A 179 -0.33 7.43 1.44
C ALA A 179 -0.11 8.47 2.55
N LEU A 180 -0.90 8.41 3.63
CA LEU A 180 -0.78 9.32 4.78
C LEU A 180 0.24 8.87 5.83
N LEU A 181 0.80 7.67 5.65
CA LEU A 181 1.84 7.07 6.48
C LEU A 181 3.21 7.09 5.79
N CYS A 182 3.37 7.96 4.79
CA CYS A 182 4.60 8.17 4.06
C CYS A 182 5.08 9.62 4.23
N PRO A 183 6.39 9.89 4.18
CA PRO A 183 6.90 11.24 4.08
C PRO A 183 6.44 11.92 2.80
N ASP A 184 6.52 13.24 2.81
CA ASP A 184 6.12 14.08 1.69
C ASP A 184 7.32 14.37 0.78
N SER A 185 7.82 13.32 0.13
CA SER A 185 9.00 13.34 -0.73
C SER A 185 8.68 12.85 -2.15
N PHE A 186 9.57 13.16 -3.10
CA PHE A 186 9.44 12.77 -4.51
C PHE A 186 9.44 11.24 -4.67
N PHE A 187 8.76 10.74 -5.70
CA PHE A 187 8.63 9.31 -6.08
C PHE A 187 7.98 8.36 -5.04
N TYR A 188 7.64 8.82 -3.83
CA TYR A 188 7.00 7.97 -2.81
C TYR A 188 5.63 7.41 -3.19
N GLY A 189 4.85 8.11 -4.02
CA GLY A 189 3.60 7.56 -4.58
C GLY A 189 3.75 6.96 -5.98
N VAL A 190 4.98 6.92 -6.51
CA VAL A 190 5.34 6.28 -7.78
C VAL A 190 5.85 4.86 -7.53
N SER A 191 6.68 4.66 -6.52
CA SER A 191 6.99 3.35 -5.91
C SER A 191 6.31 3.24 -4.55
N HIS A 192 5.63 2.15 -4.25
CA HIS A 192 5.31 1.76 -2.89
C HIS A 192 6.59 1.71 -2.05
N ASN A 193 6.70 2.68 -1.15
CA ASN A 193 7.78 2.82 -0.20
C ASN A 193 7.27 3.50 1.08
N ALA A 194 6.07 3.16 1.58
CA ALA A 194 5.95 3.26 3.04
C ALA A 194 7.09 2.40 3.60
N ASP A 195 7.90 3.00 4.48
CA ASP A 195 9.10 2.41 5.05
C ASP A 195 8.91 0.90 5.22
N THR A 196 9.89 0.12 4.75
CA THR A 196 9.89 -1.30 5.07
C THR A 196 9.75 -1.43 6.59
N GLY A 197 8.79 -2.24 7.02
CA GLY A 197 8.73 -2.75 8.38
C GLY A 197 10.09 -3.30 8.81
N VAL A 198 10.21 -3.54 10.11
CA VAL A 198 11.46 -3.96 10.73
C VAL A 198 12.06 -5.19 10.04
N GLY A 199 13.26 -5.08 9.47
CA GLY A 199 13.93 -6.23 8.83
C GLY A 199 13.60 -6.41 7.34
N GLY A 200 13.05 -5.39 6.69
CA GLY A 200 12.91 -5.32 5.23
C GLY A 200 11.58 -5.83 4.67
N GLN A 201 10.66 -6.32 5.51
CA GLN A 201 9.30 -6.70 5.09
C GLN A 201 8.39 -5.47 5.00
N SER A 202 7.21 -5.61 4.42
CA SER A 202 6.20 -4.54 4.37
C SER A 202 5.55 -4.26 5.73
N LEU A 203 4.96 -3.08 5.89
CA LEU A 203 4.17 -2.74 7.09
C LEU A 203 2.94 -3.63 7.25
N ALA A 204 2.31 -4.06 6.15
CA ALA A 204 1.20 -4.99 6.17
C ALA A 204 1.62 -6.35 6.70
N GLU A 205 2.75 -6.92 6.24
CA GLU A 205 3.30 -8.17 6.78
C GLU A 205 3.58 -8.04 8.28
N HIS A 206 4.17 -6.92 8.70
CA HIS A 206 4.42 -6.62 10.11
C HIS A 206 3.13 -6.59 10.94
N ALA A 207 2.07 -5.96 10.40
CA ALA A 207 0.80 -5.81 11.08
C ALA A 207 -0.02 -7.10 11.21
N VAL A 208 0.19 -8.09 10.32
CA VAL A 208 -0.62 -9.32 10.30
C VAL A 208 0.14 -10.57 10.71
N HIS A 209 1.45 -10.63 10.56
CA HIS A 209 2.26 -11.78 11.00
C HIS A 209 3.04 -11.53 12.29
N GLY A 210 3.02 -10.30 12.81
CA GLY A 210 3.72 -9.94 14.03
C GLY A 210 5.23 -10.05 13.89
N PHE A 211 5.77 -9.81 12.69
CA PHE A 211 7.22 -9.79 12.47
C PHE A 211 7.87 -8.74 13.38
N GLY A 212 8.92 -9.15 14.09
CA GLY A 212 9.72 -8.32 14.97
C GLY A 212 11.07 -7.96 14.36
N HIS A 213 12.04 -7.58 15.21
CA HIS A 213 13.41 -7.34 14.77
C HIS A 213 14.08 -8.64 14.31
N SER A 214 14.86 -8.54 13.25
CA SER A 214 15.84 -9.56 12.91
C SER A 214 17.17 -9.20 13.59
N ILE A 215 17.71 -10.14 14.36
CA ILE A 215 18.96 -9.99 15.10
C ILE A 215 19.95 -11.05 14.64
N TRP A 216 21.22 -10.67 14.52
CA TRP A 216 22.30 -11.63 14.29
C TRP A 216 22.64 -12.30 15.61
N GLU A 217 22.39 -13.60 15.70
CA GLU A 217 22.79 -14.42 16.85
C GLU A 217 23.96 -15.31 16.44
N PRO A 218 25.01 -15.47 17.27
CA PRO A 218 26.07 -16.43 17.00
C PRO A 218 25.49 -17.85 16.96
N THR A 219 26.01 -18.69 16.07
CA THR A 219 25.69 -20.12 16.04
C THR A 219 26.19 -20.80 17.31
N ALA A 220 25.65 -21.99 17.63
CA ALA A 220 25.99 -22.70 18.87
C ALA A 220 27.49 -23.02 19.03
N ASP A 221 28.23 -23.10 17.92
CA ASP A 221 29.68 -23.29 17.86
C ASP A 221 30.48 -21.97 17.86
N GLY A 222 29.81 -20.81 17.84
CA GLY A 222 30.41 -19.47 17.84
C GLY A 222 31.14 -19.10 16.55
N ALA A 223 31.18 -19.99 15.54
CA ALA A 223 31.96 -19.80 14.33
C ALA A 223 31.26 -18.90 13.29
N ASN A 224 29.93 -18.87 13.33
CA ASN A 224 29.10 -18.13 12.38
C ASN A 224 28.04 -17.29 13.12
N HIS A 225 27.34 -16.43 12.37
CA HIS A 225 26.14 -15.77 12.84
C HIS A 225 24.96 -16.18 11.96
N VAL A 226 23.80 -16.36 12.57
CA VAL A 226 22.53 -16.59 11.88
C VAL A 226 21.61 -15.40 12.12
N LEU A 227 20.97 -14.92 11.05
CA LEU A 227 19.94 -13.92 11.16
C LEU A 227 18.66 -14.58 11.68
N LYS A 228 18.22 -14.20 12.87
CA LYS A 228 17.01 -14.72 13.50
C LYS A 228 15.97 -13.63 13.61
N SER A 229 14.83 -13.85 12.96
CA SER A 229 13.67 -12.97 13.08
C SER A 229 12.92 -13.27 14.37
N THR A 230 12.61 -12.23 15.12
CA THR A 230 11.71 -12.31 16.29
C THR A 230 10.26 -12.18 15.83
N PHE A 231 9.33 -12.72 16.62
CA PHE A 231 7.89 -12.64 16.37
C PHE A 231 7.19 -12.17 17.64
N ARG A 232 6.08 -11.44 17.49
CA ARG A 232 5.32 -10.86 18.59
C ARG A 232 3.83 -11.08 18.37
N ASP A 233 3.14 -11.52 19.42
CA ASP A 233 1.68 -11.61 19.39
C ASP A 233 1.03 -10.25 19.67
N LEU A 234 1.67 -9.47 20.54
CA LEU A 234 1.24 -8.16 21.01
C LEU A 234 2.36 -7.13 20.84
N VAL A 235 1.98 -5.89 20.56
CA VAL A 235 2.87 -4.73 20.59
C VAL A 235 2.31 -3.70 21.55
N ASP A 236 3.17 -3.11 22.36
CA ASP A 236 2.79 -2.01 23.24
C ASP A 236 2.25 -0.84 22.42
N ASN A 237 1.12 -0.32 22.88
CA ASN A 237 0.57 0.88 22.31
C ASN A 237 1.45 2.08 22.63
N ARG A 238 1.20 3.19 21.95
CA ARG A 238 1.88 4.44 22.26
C ARG A 238 1.61 4.87 23.71
N PRO A 239 2.58 5.49 24.39
CA PRO A 239 2.49 5.83 25.81
C PRO A 239 1.46 6.93 26.10
N GLU A 240 1.10 7.75 25.10
CA GLU A 240 0.17 8.86 25.28
C GLU A 240 -1.26 8.35 25.53
N PRO A 241 -1.97 8.92 26.53
CA PRO A 241 -3.31 8.48 26.87
C PRO A 241 -4.31 8.71 25.73
N ARG A 242 -5.50 8.14 25.91
CA ARG A 242 -6.67 8.47 25.10
C ARG A 242 -7.17 9.89 25.41
N ARG A 243 -8.04 10.43 24.57
CA ARG A 243 -8.65 11.75 24.77
C ARG A 243 -9.43 11.86 26.10
N ASP A 244 -9.89 10.73 26.63
CA ASP A 244 -10.58 10.61 27.92
C ASP A 244 -9.62 10.43 29.10
N GLY A 245 -8.31 10.49 28.88
CA GLY A 245 -7.28 10.31 29.91
C GLY A 245 -6.96 8.84 30.24
N SER A 246 -7.66 7.87 29.66
CA SER A 246 -7.40 6.45 29.92
C SER A 246 -6.15 5.93 29.21
N GLY A 247 -5.47 4.96 29.83
CA GLY A 247 -4.32 4.27 29.24
C GLY A 247 -4.71 3.44 28.01
N ARG A 248 -3.73 3.17 27.16
CA ARG A 248 -3.92 2.33 25.97
C ARG A 248 -3.39 0.93 26.25
N GLY A 249 -4.22 -0.09 26.02
CA GLY A 249 -3.80 -1.48 26.10
C GLY A 249 -3.00 -1.94 24.88
N PRO A 250 -2.29 -3.08 24.98
CA PRO A 250 -1.50 -3.64 23.89
C PRO A 250 -2.36 -3.96 22.66
N VAL A 251 -1.70 -4.00 21.50
CA VAL A 251 -2.35 -4.21 20.19
C VAL A 251 -1.89 -5.55 19.60
N PRO A 252 -2.83 -6.43 19.18
CA PRO A 252 -2.48 -7.70 18.55
C PRO A 252 -2.00 -7.49 17.12
N VAL A 253 -0.83 -8.04 16.80
CA VAL A 253 -0.17 -7.87 15.47
C VAL A 253 0.06 -9.21 14.75
N ASN A 254 -0.27 -10.34 15.37
CA ASN A 254 -0.17 -11.68 14.79
C ASN A 254 -1.56 -12.20 14.36
N LEU A 255 -2.20 -11.48 13.44
CA LEU A 255 -3.57 -11.73 12.98
C LEU A 255 -3.69 -12.97 12.07
N PHE A 256 -2.67 -13.27 11.27
CA PHE A 256 -2.66 -14.36 10.29
C PHE A 256 -1.87 -15.58 10.75
N GLY A 257 -1.09 -15.47 11.83
CA GLY A 257 -0.36 -16.58 12.42
C GLY A 257 -1.16 -17.30 13.50
N SER A 258 -0.46 -18.02 14.37
CA SER A 258 -1.03 -18.83 15.46
C SER A 258 -0.54 -18.31 16.82
N PRO A 259 -1.05 -17.15 17.28
CA PRO A 259 -0.61 -16.54 18.52
C PRO A 259 -0.91 -17.42 19.73
N VAL A 260 0.00 -17.40 20.70
CA VAL A 260 -0.12 -18.07 21.99
C VAL A 260 -0.89 -17.20 22.97
N ASP A 261 -0.73 -15.87 22.88
CA ASP A 261 -1.49 -14.93 23.70
C ASP A 261 -3.00 -15.03 23.43
N ALA A 262 -3.80 -15.07 24.50
CA ALA A 262 -5.24 -15.30 24.41
C ALA A 262 -6.00 -14.15 23.73
N MET A 263 -5.56 -12.91 23.92
CA MET A 263 -6.15 -11.73 23.27
C MET A 263 -5.84 -11.78 21.78
N ALA A 264 -4.57 -11.96 21.41
CA ALA A 264 -4.16 -12.09 20.02
C ALA A 264 -4.84 -13.29 19.32
N ALA A 265 -4.99 -14.42 20.00
CA ALA A 265 -5.71 -15.59 19.47
C ALA A 265 -7.20 -15.31 19.22
N GLY A 266 -7.84 -14.49 20.05
CA GLY A 266 -9.20 -14.02 19.81
C GLY A 266 -9.32 -13.20 18.53
N PHE A 267 -8.38 -12.29 18.29
CA PHE A 267 -8.32 -11.49 17.08
C PHE A 267 -7.97 -12.32 15.83
N ALA A 268 -6.99 -13.21 15.91
CA ALA A 268 -6.60 -14.08 14.81
C ALA A 268 -7.76 -14.99 14.34
N ARG A 269 -8.58 -15.49 15.27
CA ARG A 269 -9.80 -16.25 14.91
C ARG A 269 -10.79 -15.41 14.11
N ARG A 270 -11.02 -14.16 14.50
CA ARG A 270 -11.89 -13.23 13.76
C ARG A 270 -11.30 -12.87 12.40
N ALA A 271 -9.98 -12.64 12.36
CA ALA A 271 -9.25 -12.31 11.14
C ALA A 271 -9.22 -13.44 10.10
N SER A 272 -9.66 -14.67 10.43
CA SER A 272 -9.90 -15.74 9.45
C SER A 272 -10.89 -15.37 8.34
N ILE A 273 -11.70 -14.32 8.53
CA ILE A 273 -12.58 -13.79 7.47
C ILE A 273 -11.78 -13.09 6.37
N ILE A 274 -10.61 -12.52 6.69
CA ILE A 274 -9.76 -11.80 5.75
C ILE A 274 -8.97 -12.81 4.93
N SER A 275 -9.11 -12.76 3.60
CA SER A 275 -8.37 -13.62 2.66
C SER A 275 -6.97 -13.09 2.39
N ALA A 276 -6.79 -11.76 2.33
CA ALA A 276 -5.49 -11.10 2.22
C ALA A 276 -5.55 -9.62 2.63
N VAL A 277 -4.37 -9.05 2.86
CA VAL A 277 -4.16 -7.60 2.92
C VAL A 277 -3.34 -7.16 1.71
N LEU A 278 -3.78 -6.13 1.00
CA LEU A 278 -3.07 -5.51 -0.10
C LEU A 278 -2.56 -4.14 0.34
N GLN A 279 -1.25 -3.95 0.48
CA GLN A 279 -0.66 -2.65 0.75
C GLN A 279 -0.31 -1.94 -0.56
N VAL A 280 -0.73 -0.68 -0.68
CA VAL A 280 -0.49 0.19 -1.84
C VAL A 280 -0.26 1.63 -1.39
N THR A 281 0.47 2.40 -2.17
CA THR A 281 0.57 3.86 -2.00
C THR A 281 -0.19 4.55 -3.11
N LEU A 282 -1.33 5.18 -2.77
CA LEU A 282 -2.24 5.84 -3.72
C LEU A 282 -2.42 7.31 -3.32
N ARG A 283 -1.68 8.19 -3.99
CA ARG A 283 -1.65 9.66 -3.80
C ARG A 283 -1.41 10.36 -5.14
N GLU A 284 -1.31 11.68 -5.16
CA GLU A 284 -1.24 12.47 -6.40
C GLU A 284 -0.09 12.06 -7.33
N ASP A 285 1.04 11.61 -6.77
CA ASP A 285 2.19 11.11 -7.54
C ASP A 285 1.84 9.95 -8.47
N TYR A 286 0.72 9.26 -8.24
CA TYR A 286 0.25 8.20 -9.11
C TYR A 286 -0.01 8.69 -10.54
N GLY A 287 -0.34 9.98 -10.75
CA GLY A 287 -0.41 10.56 -12.09
C GLY A 287 0.93 10.52 -12.84
N VAL A 288 2.05 10.60 -12.11
CA VAL A 288 3.41 10.38 -12.65
C VAL A 288 3.59 8.91 -13.00
N LEU A 289 3.18 7.99 -12.12
CA LEU A 289 3.25 6.56 -12.40
C LEU A 289 2.49 6.18 -13.67
N MET A 290 1.29 6.73 -13.88
CA MET A 290 0.52 6.52 -15.12
C MET A 290 1.30 6.96 -16.37
N SER A 291 2.02 8.09 -16.29
CA SER A 291 2.88 8.55 -17.40
C SER A 291 4.07 7.61 -17.63
N LEU A 292 4.65 7.08 -16.55
CA LEU A 292 5.78 6.15 -16.63
C LEU A 292 5.34 4.78 -17.17
N ARG A 293 4.13 4.31 -16.84
CA ARG A 293 3.55 3.08 -17.40
C ARG A 293 3.33 3.18 -18.91
N GLU A 294 2.74 4.28 -19.38
CA GLU A 294 2.56 4.52 -20.82
C GLU A 294 3.90 4.49 -21.57
N LYS A 295 4.93 5.12 -20.99
CA LYS A 295 6.31 5.07 -21.52
C LYS A 295 6.95 3.69 -21.39
N ALA A 296 6.63 2.90 -20.37
CA ALA A 296 7.16 1.55 -20.21
C ALA A 296 6.51 0.57 -21.20
N GLU A 297 5.22 0.71 -21.47
CA GLU A 297 4.52 -0.06 -22.51
C GLU A 297 5.06 0.23 -23.92
N THR A 298 5.71 1.37 -24.14
CA THR A 298 6.10 1.84 -25.47
C THR A 298 7.61 1.97 -25.72
N GLU A 299 8.42 2.32 -24.71
CA GLU A 299 9.78 2.81 -24.94
C GLU A 299 10.84 2.23 -23.98
N GLU A 300 10.66 2.22 -22.65
CA GLU A 300 11.71 1.73 -21.73
C GLU A 300 11.18 1.24 -20.38
N ARG A 301 11.28 -0.06 -20.11
CA ARG A 301 10.76 -0.72 -18.90
C ARG A 301 11.71 -0.72 -17.69
N LEU A 302 12.73 0.15 -17.71
CA LEU A 302 13.77 0.17 -16.69
C LEU A 302 13.22 0.54 -15.30
N ILE A 303 12.28 1.48 -15.29
CA ILE A 303 11.72 2.05 -14.07
C ILE A 303 10.75 1.05 -13.41
N GLU A 304 9.98 0.29 -14.19
CA GLU A 304 9.01 -0.68 -13.68
C GLU A 304 9.60 -1.79 -12.80
N GLY A 305 10.80 -2.29 -13.14
CA GLY A 305 11.48 -3.29 -12.32
C GLY A 305 12.10 -2.73 -11.03
N LEU A 306 12.20 -1.40 -10.91
CA LEU A 306 12.74 -0.71 -9.75
C LEU A 306 11.65 -0.14 -8.83
N LEU A 307 10.46 0.08 -9.38
CA LEU A 307 9.31 0.50 -8.61
C LEU A 307 8.66 -0.76 -8.02
N ASN A 308 8.75 -0.93 -6.70
CA ASN A 308 7.90 -1.86 -5.99
C ASN A 308 6.54 -1.18 -5.87
N PRO A 309 5.43 -1.62 -6.50
CA PRO A 309 4.22 -0.79 -6.57
C PRO A 309 3.14 -1.21 -5.55
N GLY A 310 3.38 -2.26 -4.77
CA GLY A 310 2.59 -2.69 -3.62
C GLY A 310 2.96 -4.10 -3.14
N ILE A 311 2.25 -4.62 -2.14
CA ILE A 311 2.41 -6.02 -1.69
C ILE A 311 1.07 -6.66 -1.35
N LEU A 312 0.87 -7.92 -1.75
CA LEU A 312 -0.26 -8.74 -1.31
C LEU A 312 0.21 -9.75 -0.27
N VAL A 313 -0.38 -9.68 0.92
CA VAL A 313 -0.10 -10.58 2.04
C VAL A 313 -1.27 -11.56 2.19
N PRO A 314 -1.17 -12.79 1.68
CA PRO A 314 -2.24 -13.78 1.79
C PRO A 314 -2.38 -14.28 3.23
N ASN A 315 -3.62 -14.50 3.68
CA ASN A 315 -3.89 -15.12 4.97
C ASN A 315 -3.94 -16.65 4.83
N PRO A 316 -2.95 -17.40 5.35
CA PRO A 316 -2.95 -18.86 5.27
C PRO A 316 -4.06 -19.51 6.11
N ARG A 317 -4.70 -18.76 7.00
CA ARG A 317 -5.77 -19.21 7.89
C ARG A 317 -7.15 -18.69 7.48
N ALA A 318 -7.28 -18.13 6.28
CA ALA A 318 -8.55 -17.61 5.81
C ALA A 318 -9.59 -18.73 5.64
N ASN A 319 -10.83 -18.47 6.06
CA ASN A 319 -11.98 -19.32 5.80
C ASN A 319 -12.22 -19.49 4.29
N LYS A 320 -11.91 -18.44 3.52
CA LYS A 320 -11.87 -18.44 2.05
C LYS A 320 -10.52 -17.92 1.61
N SER A 321 -9.64 -18.83 1.21
CA SER A 321 -8.31 -18.46 0.74
C SER A 321 -8.35 -17.94 -0.70
N LEU A 322 -7.47 -16.98 -1.00
CA LEU A 322 -7.14 -16.65 -2.37
C LEU A 322 -6.29 -17.77 -2.95
N ASP A 323 -6.75 -18.41 -4.02
CA ASP A 323 -5.92 -19.36 -4.75
C ASP A 323 -4.75 -18.63 -5.46
N LEU A 324 -3.73 -19.39 -5.84
CA LEU A 324 -2.51 -18.84 -6.45
C LEU A 324 -2.79 -18.06 -7.75
N HIS A 325 -3.83 -18.43 -8.51
CA HIS A 325 -4.19 -17.72 -9.72
C HIS A 325 -4.76 -16.34 -9.40
N SER A 326 -5.67 -16.26 -8.45
CA SER A 326 -6.26 -15.02 -7.95
C SER A 326 -5.22 -14.13 -7.28
N GLN A 327 -4.30 -14.71 -6.51
CA GLN A 327 -3.15 -13.98 -5.97
C GLN A 327 -2.33 -13.35 -7.11
N ARG A 328 -1.93 -14.12 -8.12
CA ARG A 328 -1.15 -13.60 -9.26
C ARG A 328 -1.90 -12.53 -10.06
N ARG A 329 -3.22 -12.62 -10.20
CA ARG A 329 -4.01 -11.60 -10.89
C ARG A 329 -4.18 -10.34 -10.06
N LEU A 330 -4.46 -10.44 -8.76
CA LEU A 330 -4.48 -9.29 -7.86
C LEU A 330 -3.10 -8.66 -7.74
N MET A 331 -2.03 -9.46 -7.83
CA MET A 331 -0.69 -8.94 -7.91
C MET A 331 -0.47 -8.07 -9.15
N LYS A 332 -1.22 -8.21 -10.26
CA LYS A 332 -1.14 -7.24 -11.38
C LYS A 332 -1.67 -5.85 -11.03
N VAL A 333 -2.50 -5.74 -9.99
CA VAL A 333 -2.84 -4.43 -9.42
C VAL A 333 -1.55 -3.83 -8.87
N VAL A 334 -0.72 -4.63 -8.21
CA VAL A 334 0.49 -4.14 -7.55
C VAL A 334 1.78 -4.26 -8.31
N ASP A 335 1.89 -5.09 -9.33
CA ASP A 335 3.10 -5.37 -10.11
C ASP A 335 3.00 -4.70 -11.48
N ALA A 336 4.13 -4.20 -11.97
CA ALA A 336 4.26 -3.96 -13.39
C ALA A 336 4.14 -5.29 -14.17
N PRO A 337 3.78 -5.28 -15.46
CA PRO A 337 3.81 -6.49 -16.26
C PRO A 337 5.18 -7.17 -16.16
N ALA A 338 5.26 -8.50 -16.27
CA ALA A 338 6.58 -9.16 -16.19
C ALA A 338 7.49 -8.70 -17.35
N LEU A 339 8.76 -8.40 -17.05
CA LEU A 339 9.77 -8.17 -18.07
C LEU A 339 10.05 -9.49 -18.82
N THR A 340 10.11 -9.43 -20.15
CA THR A 340 10.69 -10.52 -20.94
C THR A 340 12.16 -10.70 -20.55
N ALA A 341 12.71 -11.89 -20.78
CA ALA A 341 14.12 -12.15 -20.47
C ALA A 341 15.07 -11.15 -21.15
N LYS A 342 14.73 -10.71 -22.37
CA LYS A 342 15.49 -9.69 -23.12
C LYS A 342 15.41 -8.31 -22.47
N GLU A 343 14.23 -7.92 -22.01
CA GLU A 343 14.03 -6.64 -21.30
C GLU A 343 14.75 -6.63 -19.96
N LEU A 344 14.64 -7.71 -19.18
CA LEU A 344 15.36 -7.86 -17.92
C LEU A 344 16.87 -7.77 -18.12
N TRP A 345 17.40 -8.42 -19.17
CA TRP A 345 18.81 -8.34 -19.52
C TRP A 345 19.25 -6.93 -19.90
N GLY A 346 18.48 -6.26 -20.75
CA GLY A 346 18.73 -4.85 -21.11
C GLY A 346 18.68 -3.93 -19.88
N LEU A 347 17.83 -4.24 -18.90
CA LEU A 347 17.72 -3.53 -17.63
C LEU A 347 18.96 -3.75 -16.77
N THR A 348 19.39 -4.99 -16.60
CA THR A 348 20.62 -5.34 -15.87
C THR A 348 21.84 -4.65 -16.48
N ASN A 349 21.95 -4.61 -17.80
CA ASN A 349 23.03 -3.88 -18.48
C ASN A 349 23.05 -2.39 -18.15
N ARG A 350 21.89 -1.72 -18.25
CA ARG A 350 21.78 -0.30 -17.96
C ARG A 350 22.02 0.01 -16.47
N HIS A 351 21.54 -0.85 -15.57
CA HIS A 351 21.81 -0.75 -14.14
C HIS A 351 23.31 -0.89 -13.84
N LEU A 352 23.97 -1.90 -14.42
CA LEU A 352 25.42 -2.08 -14.26
C LEU A 352 26.20 -0.92 -14.87
N LYS A 353 25.76 -0.37 -16.00
CA LYS A 353 26.36 0.84 -16.59
C LYS A 353 26.22 2.07 -15.70
N MET A 354 25.09 2.22 -15.01
CA MET A 354 24.93 3.28 -13.99
C MET A 354 25.91 3.10 -12.83
N LEU A 355 26.08 1.88 -12.33
CA LEU A 355 26.95 1.59 -11.19
C LEU A 355 28.45 1.66 -11.52
N LEU A 356 28.82 1.18 -12.71
CA LEU A 356 30.20 0.97 -13.13
C LEU A 356 30.68 2.06 -14.12
N GLY A 357 29.79 2.99 -14.47
CA GLY A 357 30.04 4.09 -15.40
C GLY A 357 30.27 3.62 -16.84
N GLU A 358 30.79 4.54 -17.66
CA GLU A 358 31.07 4.34 -19.10
C GLU A 358 32.06 3.21 -19.40
N SER A 359 32.77 2.70 -18.39
CA SER A 359 33.70 1.58 -18.54
C SER A 359 32.99 0.23 -18.72
N TYR A 360 31.71 0.14 -18.37
CA TYR A 360 30.92 -1.07 -18.54
C TYR A 360 30.46 -1.22 -19.99
N ALA A 361 30.98 -2.26 -20.65
CA ALA A 361 30.49 -2.69 -21.95
C ALA A 361 29.20 -3.51 -21.77
N GLU A 362 28.08 -2.98 -22.29
CA GLU A 362 26.80 -3.69 -22.29
C GLU A 362 26.93 -5.05 -22.98
N GLN A 363 26.45 -6.09 -22.31
CA GLN A 363 26.56 -7.46 -22.78
C GLN A 363 25.41 -7.79 -23.75
N PRO A 364 25.63 -8.53 -24.85
CA PRO A 364 24.54 -8.95 -25.73
C PRO A 364 23.61 -9.97 -25.03
N PHE A 365 22.32 -9.97 -25.37
CA PHE A 365 21.35 -10.91 -24.78
C PHE A 365 21.68 -12.36 -25.16
N PRO A 366 21.88 -13.28 -24.19
CA PRO A 366 22.20 -14.68 -24.46
C PRO A 366 20.92 -15.41 -24.91
N GLY A 367 20.63 -15.39 -26.21
CA GLY A 367 19.43 -16.07 -26.73
C GLY A 367 19.03 -15.77 -28.18
N LEU A 368 19.90 -15.14 -28.98
CA LEU A 368 19.73 -15.03 -30.43
C LEU A 368 20.90 -15.74 -31.13
N TYR A 369 20.75 -17.04 -31.32
CA TYR A 369 21.42 -17.83 -32.35
C TYR A 369 20.40 -18.69 -33.08
#